data_AF-A0A7K2L2H8-F1
#
_entry.id   AF-A0A7K2L2H8-F1
#
_cell.length_a   1.000
_cell.length_b   1.000
_cell.length_c   1.000
_cell.angle_alpha   90.00
_cell.angle_beta   90.00
_cell.angle_gamma   90.00
#
_symmetry.space_group_name_H-M   'P 1'
#
loop_
_entity.id
_entity.type
_entity.pdbx_description
1 polymer ?
#
loop_
_entity_poly.entity_id
_entity_poly.type
_entity_poly.pdbx_seq_one_letter_code
_entity_poly.pdbx_strand_id
1 'polypeptide(L)' 'LCRLAQQARNHGFNGILGPGYPGHGDHAHVDHRSARFWSASSCGI' A
#
# COMPACT_ATOMS: atom_id res chain seq x y z
N LEU A 1 -10.23 -0.37 2.89
CA LEU A 1 -8.79 -0.05 2.73
C LEU A 1 -7.95 -1.27 2.38
N CYS A 2 -7.94 -2.34 3.20
CA CYS A 2 -7.08 -3.50 2.93
C CYS A 2 -7.26 -4.14 1.56
N ARG A 3 -8.51 -4.29 1.08
CA ARG A 3 -8.75 -4.83 -0.26
C ARG A 3 -8.17 -3.92 -1.37
N LEU A 4 -8.22 -2.59 -1.22
CA LEU A 4 -7.60 -1.65 -2.16
C LEU A 4 -6.07 -1.83 -2.19
N ALA A 5 -5.42 -1.81 -1.02
CA ALA A 5 -3.97 -1.99 -0.92
C ALA A 5 -3.52 -3.36 -1.50
N GLN A 6 -4.29 -4.42 -1.26
CA GLN A 6 -3.98 -5.77 -1.77
C GLN A 6 -4.09 -5.87 -3.29
N GLN A 7 -5.12 -5.25 -3.88
CA GLN A 7 -5.29 -5.25 -5.34
C GLN A 7 -4.25 -4.36 -6.03
N ALA A 8 -3.82 -3.25 -5.41
CA ALA A 8 -2.82 -2.34 -5.98
C ALA A 8 -1.51 -3.05 -6.39
N ARG A 9 -1.14 -4.15 -5.74
CA ARG A 9 0.00 -5.02 -6.08
C ARG A 9 -0.04 -5.53 -7.53
N ASN A 10 -1.23 -5.65 -8.12
CA ASN A 10 -1.45 -6.18 -9.46
C ASN A 10 -1.70 -5.09 -10.52
N HIS A 11 -1.59 -3.81 -10.16
CA HIS A 11 -1.92 -2.67 -11.02
C HIS A 11 -0.76 -1.70 -11.26
N GLY A 12 0.49 -2.16 -11.10
CA GLY A 12 1.68 -1.40 -11.51
C GLY A 12 2.17 -0.33 -10.52
N PHE A 13 1.66 -0.33 -9.29
CA PHE A 13 2.13 0.57 -8.24
C PHE A 13 3.39 0.00 -7.57
N ASN A 14 4.48 0.77 -7.65
CA ASN A 14 5.72 0.44 -6.96
C ASN A 14 5.70 0.93 -5.49
N GLY A 15 4.84 1.88 -5.14
CA GLY A 15 4.58 2.29 -3.77
C GLY A 15 3.16 1.96 -3.32
N ILE A 16 3.05 1.29 -2.17
CA ILE A 16 1.78 0.94 -1.53
C ILE A 16 1.94 1.10 -0.03
N LEU A 17 1.23 2.07 0.57
CA LEU A 17 1.19 2.27 2.01
C LEU A 17 -0.25 2.26 2.49
N GLY A 18 -0.51 1.61 3.61
CA GLY A 18 -1.86 1.47 4.14
C GLY A 18 -1.88 1.11 5.63
N PRO A 19 -3.03 0.63 6.14
CA PRO A 19 -3.19 0.35 7.55
C PRO A 19 -2.09 -0.56 8.09
N GLY A 20 -1.43 -0.11 9.16
CA GLY A 20 -0.23 -0.73 9.74
C GLY A 20 1.09 -0.01 9.43
N TYR A 21 1.10 0.93 8.47
CA TYR A 21 2.21 1.86 8.24
C TYR A 21 1.92 3.23 8.92
N PRO A 22 2.90 3.88 9.56
CA PRO A 22 2.68 5.14 10.27
C PRO A 22 2.00 6.21 9.40
N GLY A 23 0.96 6.86 9.95
CA GLY A 23 0.20 7.90 9.25
C GLY A 23 -0.78 7.39 8.18
N HIS A 24 -0.94 6.07 7.98
CA HIS A 24 -1.78 5.49 6.92
C HIS A 24 -2.89 4.58 7.47
N GLY A 25 -3.45 4.91 8.64
CA GLY A 25 -4.51 4.12 9.29
C GLY A 25 -5.88 4.23 8.64
N ASP A 26 -6.13 5.32 7.92
CA ASP A 26 -7.45 5.74 7.40
C ASP A 26 -7.52 5.84 5.86
N HIS A 27 -6.39 5.62 5.17
CA HIS A 27 -6.33 5.65 3.71
C HIS A 27 -5.35 4.62 3.14
N ALA A 28 -5.33 4.50 1.82
CA ALA A 28 -4.32 3.74 1.08
C ALA A 28 -3.60 4.70 0.14
N HIS A 29 -2.29 4.85 0.31
CA HIS A 29 -1.42 5.60 -0.58
C HIS A 29 -0.90 4.65 -1.66
N VAL A 30 -1.01 5.07 -2.91
CA VAL A 30 -0.47 4.37 -4.07
C VAL A 30 0.23 5.36 -4.97
N ASP A 31 1.41 4.97 -5.48
CA ASP A 31 2.21 5.85 -6.32
C ASP A 31 3.16 5.05 -7.21
N HIS A 32 3.69 5.74 -8.22
CA HIS A 32 4.74 5.24 -9.07
C HIS A 32 6.08 5.81 -8.61
N ARG A 33 7.05 4.92 -8.38
CA ARG A 33 8.40 5.23 -7.90
C ARG A 33 9.38 4.25 -8.52
N SER A 34 10.67 4.61 -8.56
CA SER A 34 11.71 3.79 -9.19
C SER A 34 11.88 2.42 -8.51
N ALA A 35 11.93 2.38 -7.18
CA ALA A 35 12.09 1.15 -6.40
C ALA A 35 10.78 0.69 -5.74
N ARG A 36 10.55 -0.63 -5.69
CA ARG A 36 9.35 -1.19 -5.05
C ARG A 36 9.45 -1.10 -3.52
N PHE A 37 8.45 -0.48 -2.89
CA PHE A 37 8.27 -0.45 -1.44
C PHE A 37 6.79 -0.53 -1.06
N TRP A 38 6.41 -1.62 -0.39
CA TRP A 38 5.04 -1.88 0.05
C TRP A 38 5.02 -2.14 1.56
N SER A 39 4.09 -1.50 2.28
CA SER A 39 3.87 -1.76 3.70
C SER A 39 2.44 -1.40 4.11
N ALA A 40 1.68 -2.40 4.52
CA ALA A 40 0.38 -2.26 5.15
C ALA A 40 0.15 -3.50 6.03
N SER A 41 0.90 -3.59 7.14
CA SER A 41 1.01 -4.81 7.95
C SER A 41 -0.33 -5.30 8.49
N SER A 42 -1.27 -4.40 8.80
CA SER A 42 -2.63 -4.75 9.24
C SER A 42 -3.49 -5.32 8.10
N CYS A 43 -3.02 -5.25 6.86
CA CYS A 43 -3.68 -5.75 5.66
C CYS A 43 -2.94 -6.92 4.99
N GLY A 44 -1.86 -7.43 5.60
CA GLY A 44 -1.08 -8.55 5.06
C GLY A 44 -0.18 -8.17 3.87
N ILE A 45 0.35 -6.94 3.89
CA ILE A 45 1.35 -6.42 2.94
C ILE A 45 2.53 -5.90 3.73
#